data_AF-A0A2A9NBC7-F1
#
_entry.id   AF-A0A2A9NBC7-F1
#
_cell.length_a   1.000
_cell.length_b   1.000
_cell.length_c   1.000
_cell.angle_alpha   90.00
_cell.angle_beta   90.00
_cell.angle_gamma   90.00
#
_symmetry.space_group_name_H-M   'P 1'
#
loop_
_entity.id
_entity.type
_entity.pdbx_description
1 polymer ?
#
loop_
_entity_poly.entity_id
_entity_poly.type
_entity_poly.pdbx_seq_one_letter_code
_entity_poly.pdbx_strand_id
1 'polypeptide(L)'
;MGDFTLVDPKGWEYDLHSIYSAYIGYFQQHNVQWYNRSWGHLFSSFEDFLAFSWPVITVTDACTGRSHIVTRLTSLGAFIKMIKTRFGETLPQAPNILKVAPFETANRLLWTISDHPSYKKLHSTLPAIALAAFKARVRAGEPKAVRELWERRDKTFLAVGFEWSERNEKSCLEFGYAGVRCGHLEALGHWPPVPDTNYRKGHFIVADYLDKNTKKYCPNFPWQYAFGDSQVIGKSKLSQVIQAVISSFVSPDSETKANELVLVGHGIQADLPRLEEMKIKIPHNVLILDLGTYERALYNSGSRGNMVDPTTGKSRSHRSSMLSLESLLRSFNGTSVHGSSSEGSDKDKTSSSNSTAVSSVHLPNCVLHNSGNDAFMCLFAMQKLLDPSGTQVPNVKKSGGGGGHNGHNGIGNGRMMMMMMAAAAARQGMVPQVMMNPGLASHPHAHLHHPHPHHPPTRPHSPHHHAHAHLSHAHSYPVLPPTPTTPTTPSPGEYVTGSYHNGYFGYQVAPLASHHQHQMKMKLQPPTSTTTMMAKGPRPVSSVYNLASEFGKMNGGGGGGGGSMARAVSGPVALVGGGKEGNGNGVDPVGEEVESA
;
A
#
# COMPACT_ATOMS: atom_id res chain seq x y z
N MET A 1 22.41 2.12 -25.33
CA MET A 1 21.70 2.32 -24.04
C MET A 1 21.19 3.75 -24.09
N GLY A 2 19.87 3.97 -24.04
CA GLY A 2 19.34 5.34 -24.04
C GLY A 2 19.71 6.02 -22.72
N ASP A 3 20.12 7.29 -22.79
CA ASP A 3 20.44 8.07 -21.60
C ASP A 3 19.18 8.23 -20.73
N PHE A 4 19.21 7.64 -19.53
CA PHE A 4 18.13 7.78 -18.56
C PHE A 4 18.35 9.06 -17.75
N THR A 5 17.57 10.10 -18.01
CA THR A 5 17.60 11.33 -17.20
C THR A 5 16.69 11.18 -15.98
N LEU A 6 17.26 11.32 -14.78
CA LEU A 6 16.51 11.38 -13.53
C LEU A 6 16.27 12.84 -13.14
N VAL A 7 15.08 13.16 -12.66
CA VAL A 7 14.69 14.51 -12.24
C VAL A 7 13.99 14.51 -10.88
N ASP A 8 14.16 15.60 -10.13
CA ASP A 8 13.39 15.86 -8.91
C ASP A 8 11.90 16.03 -9.26
N PRO A 9 10.96 15.32 -8.60
CA PRO A 9 9.52 15.50 -8.75
C PRO A 9 8.99 16.89 -8.41
N LYS A 10 9.72 17.68 -7.61
CA LYS A 10 9.30 19.04 -7.25
C LYS A 10 9.13 19.91 -8.51
N GLY A 11 7.97 20.56 -8.63
CA GLY A 11 7.60 21.40 -9.79
C GLY A 11 6.99 20.64 -10.98
N TRP A 12 6.81 19.31 -10.86
CA TRP A 12 6.05 18.49 -11.81
C TRP A 12 4.64 18.23 -11.28
N GLU A 13 3.74 19.17 -11.56
CA GLU A 13 2.46 19.25 -10.84
C GLU A 13 1.25 19.30 -11.78
N TYR A 14 1.44 19.36 -13.10
CA TYR A 14 0.31 19.49 -14.04
C TYR A 14 0.04 18.15 -14.72
N ASP A 15 -1.12 17.54 -14.46
CA ASP A 15 -1.52 16.29 -15.10
C ASP A 15 -1.72 16.49 -16.61
N LEU A 16 -0.99 15.71 -17.42
CA LEU A 16 -0.91 15.90 -18.88
C LEU A 16 -2.27 15.75 -19.56
N HIS A 17 -3.05 14.73 -19.17
CA HIS A 17 -4.36 14.50 -19.75
C HIS A 17 -5.35 15.60 -19.35
N SER A 18 -5.23 16.11 -18.11
CA SER A 18 -6.03 17.22 -17.62
C SER A 18 -5.81 18.49 -18.42
N ILE A 19 -4.56 18.78 -18.87
CA ILE A 19 -4.25 19.93 -19.72
C ILE A 19 -5.09 19.88 -21.01
N TYR A 20 -5.06 18.75 -21.72
CA TYR A 20 -5.86 18.56 -22.93
C TYR A 20 -7.35 18.79 -22.66
N SER A 21 -7.89 18.13 -21.63
CA SER A 21 -9.31 18.23 -21.29
C SER A 21 -9.73 19.66 -20.89
N ALA A 22 -8.87 20.39 -20.18
CA ALA A 22 -9.11 21.76 -19.76
C ALA A 22 -9.19 22.72 -20.96
N TYR A 23 -8.34 22.54 -21.98
CA TYR A 23 -8.42 23.32 -23.21
C TYR A 23 -9.69 23.04 -24.01
N ILE A 24 -10.07 21.76 -24.17
CA ILE A 24 -11.32 21.40 -24.86
C ILE A 24 -12.52 22.06 -24.15
N GLY A 25 -12.59 21.97 -22.82
CA GLY A 25 -13.62 22.64 -22.03
C GLY A 25 -13.58 24.17 -22.15
N TYR A 26 -12.40 24.77 -22.12
CA TYR A 26 -12.21 26.21 -22.29
C TYR A 26 -12.75 26.69 -23.65
N PHE A 27 -12.45 25.98 -24.74
CA PHE A 27 -12.92 26.33 -26.06
C PHE A 27 -14.45 26.29 -26.18
N GLN A 28 -15.07 25.27 -25.57
CA GLN A 28 -16.53 25.18 -25.53
C GLN A 28 -17.14 26.33 -24.73
N GLN A 29 -16.61 26.62 -23.55
CA GLN A 29 -17.12 27.68 -22.68
C GLN A 29 -17.03 29.08 -23.30
N HIS A 30 -15.97 29.35 -24.07
CA HIS A 30 -15.70 30.66 -24.67
C HIS A 30 -16.08 30.73 -26.15
N ASN A 31 -16.77 29.71 -26.67
CA ASN A 31 -17.17 29.60 -28.07
C ASN A 31 -15.99 29.81 -29.05
N VAL A 32 -14.81 29.29 -28.68
CA VAL A 32 -13.60 29.36 -29.52
C VAL A 32 -13.73 28.29 -30.59
N GLN A 33 -13.84 28.71 -31.85
CA GLN A 33 -13.84 27.82 -33.01
C GLN A 33 -12.43 27.29 -33.30
N TRP A 34 -11.88 26.52 -32.35
CA TRP A 34 -10.51 26.00 -32.39
C TRP A 34 -10.23 25.16 -33.65
N TYR A 35 -11.24 24.45 -34.16
CA TYR A 35 -11.14 23.63 -35.38
C TYR A 35 -10.93 24.45 -36.66
N ASN A 36 -11.23 25.76 -36.65
CA ASN A 36 -10.94 26.69 -37.75
C ASN A 36 -9.58 27.38 -37.58
N ARG A 37 -8.88 27.16 -36.45
CA ARG A 37 -7.56 27.74 -36.19
C ARG A 37 -6.45 26.89 -36.83
N SER A 38 -5.36 27.53 -37.22
CA SER A 38 -4.25 26.83 -37.87
C SER A 38 -3.58 25.77 -36.97
N TRP A 39 -3.59 25.99 -35.65
CA TRP A 39 -3.14 25.04 -34.63
C TRP A 39 -4.23 24.05 -34.18
N GLY A 40 -5.46 24.17 -34.67
CA GLY A 40 -6.61 23.38 -34.23
C GLY A 40 -6.40 21.86 -34.35
N HIS A 41 -5.62 21.42 -35.35
CA HIS A 41 -5.29 20.02 -35.54
C HIS A 41 -4.61 19.37 -34.32
N LEU A 42 -3.89 20.14 -33.49
CA LEU A 42 -3.26 19.65 -32.24
C LEU A 42 -4.28 19.28 -31.16
N PHE A 43 -5.55 19.66 -31.34
CA PHE A 43 -6.64 19.37 -30.39
C PHE A 43 -7.70 18.44 -30.98
N SER A 44 -7.54 18.00 -32.23
CA SER A 44 -8.45 17.05 -32.91
C SER A 44 -8.63 15.75 -32.13
N SER A 45 -7.57 15.30 -31.45
CA SER A 45 -7.58 14.17 -30.53
C SER A 45 -6.52 14.35 -29.45
N PHE A 46 -6.58 13.54 -28.39
CA PHE A 46 -5.48 13.49 -27.42
C PHE A 46 -4.18 12.98 -28.06
N GLU A 47 -4.26 12.12 -29.07
CA GLU A 47 -3.09 11.63 -29.80
C GLU A 47 -2.39 12.77 -30.57
N ASP A 48 -3.14 13.62 -31.28
CA ASP A 48 -2.59 14.78 -31.97
C ASP A 48 -1.97 15.79 -31.00
N PHE A 49 -2.54 15.91 -29.80
CA PHE A 49 -2.01 16.76 -28.73
C PHE A 49 -0.64 16.30 -28.23
N LEU A 50 -0.35 14.99 -28.28
CA LEU A 50 0.94 14.44 -27.89
C LEU A 50 2.06 14.76 -28.87
N ALA A 51 1.75 15.17 -30.11
CA ALA A 51 2.75 15.52 -31.13
C ALA A 51 3.71 16.66 -30.71
N PHE A 52 3.37 17.41 -29.65
CA PHE A 52 4.28 18.39 -29.04
C PHE A 52 5.54 17.77 -28.39
N SER A 53 5.59 16.46 -28.17
CA SER A 53 6.71 15.78 -27.49
C SER A 53 6.86 16.23 -26.03
N TRP A 54 5.85 15.92 -25.22
CA TRP A 54 5.76 16.36 -23.83
C TRP A 54 6.83 15.72 -22.94
N PRO A 55 7.69 16.52 -22.27
CA PRO A 55 8.50 16.00 -21.18
C PRO A 55 7.59 15.72 -19.98
N VAL A 56 7.68 14.52 -19.41
CA VAL A 56 6.80 14.02 -18.34
C VAL A 56 7.50 13.10 -17.35
N ILE A 57 6.93 13.00 -16.15
CA ILE A 57 7.25 11.96 -15.17
C ILE A 57 5.96 11.33 -14.65
N THR A 58 6.07 10.19 -13.97
CA THR A 58 4.95 9.63 -13.19
C THR A 58 5.10 10.01 -11.73
N VAL A 59 4.00 10.38 -11.09
CA VAL A 59 3.93 10.70 -9.64
C VAL A 59 2.65 10.14 -9.05
N THR A 60 2.59 10.08 -7.72
CA THR A 60 1.36 9.84 -6.97
C THR A 60 0.97 11.13 -6.27
N ASP A 61 -0.29 11.54 -6.34
CA ASP A 61 -0.81 12.67 -5.59
C ASP A 61 -0.81 12.36 -4.09
N ALA A 62 -0.12 13.16 -3.29
CA ALA A 62 -0.04 13.01 -1.84
C ALA A 62 -1.43 13.10 -1.18
N CYS A 63 -2.34 13.89 -1.75
CA CYS A 63 -3.66 14.11 -1.18
C CYS A 63 -4.62 12.94 -1.48
N THR A 64 -4.72 12.55 -2.75
CA THR A 64 -5.69 11.55 -3.21
C THR A 64 -5.14 10.12 -3.30
N GLY A 65 -3.81 9.95 -3.31
CA GLY A 65 -3.16 8.65 -3.53
C GLY A 65 -3.26 8.14 -4.97
N ARG A 66 -3.80 8.93 -5.90
CA ARG A 66 -3.91 8.57 -7.33
C ARG A 66 -2.61 8.85 -8.05
N SER A 67 -2.24 8.00 -9.00
CA SER A 67 -1.05 8.22 -9.82
C SER A 67 -1.38 8.95 -11.13
N HIS A 68 -0.43 9.78 -11.58
CA HIS A 68 -0.58 10.73 -12.66
C HIS A 68 0.65 10.73 -13.57
N ILE A 69 0.45 11.08 -14.85
CA ILE A 69 1.52 11.48 -15.77
C ILE A 69 1.54 13.00 -15.78
N VAL A 70 2.58 13.60 -15.22
CA VAL A 70 2.65 15.03 -14.97
C VAL A 70 3.74 15.70 -15.80
N THR A 71 3.52 16.96 -16.14
CA THR A 71 4.50 17.86 -16.76
C THR A 71 4.72 19.12 -15.90
N ARG A 72 5.63 19.99 -16.33
CA ARG A 72 5.94 21.26 -15.67
C ARG A 72 5.16 22.42 -16.29
N LEU A 73 4.96 23.48 -15.50
CA LEU A 73 4.40 24.74 -16.01
C LEU A 73 5.22 25.32 -17.16
N THR A 74 6.55 25.17 -17.11
CA THR A 74 7.46 25.62 -18.18
C THR A 74 7.21 24.90 -19.50
N SER A 75 6.90 23.60 -19.46
CA SER A 75 6.53 22.80 -20.65
C SER A 75 5.20 23.26 -21.24
N LEU A 76 4.21 23.55 -20.40
CA LEU A 76 2.95 24.15 -20.83
C LEU A 76 3.17 25.54 -21.47
N GLY A 77 4.01 26.37 -20.87
CA GLY A 77 4.41 27.66 -21.44
C GLY A 77 5.13 27.52 -22.78
N ALA A 78 5.98 26.51 -22.93
CA ALA A 78 6.65 26.19 -24.19
C ALA A 78 5.67 25.75 -25.28
N PHE A 79 4.64 24.96 -24.94
CA PHE A 79 3.57 24.59 -25.87
C PHE A 79 2.79 25.82 -26.36
N ILE A 80 2.39 26.70 -25.45
CA ILE A 80 1.69 27.96 -25.80
C ILE A 80 2.59 28.85 -26.66
N LYS A 81 3.88 28.98 -26.30
CA LYS A 81 4.86 29.75 -27.07
C LYS A 81 5.05 29.18 -28.46
N MET A 82 5.11 27.85 -28.61
CA MET A 82 5.21 27.17 -29.89
C MET A 82 4.02 27.54 -30.78
N ILE A 83 2.80 27.59 -30.22
CA ILE A 83 1.62 28.01 -30.99
C ILE A 83 1.82 29.44 -31.53
N LYS A 84 2.23 30.36 -30.67
CA LYS A 84 2.50 31.75 -31.05
C LYS A 84 3.56 31.88 -32.14
N THR A 85 4.68 31.19 -32.02
CA THR A 85 5.81 31.34 -32.95
C THR A 85 5.58 30.60 -34.27
N ARG A 86 4.96 29.41 -34.24
CA ARG A 86 4.80 28.56 -35.43
C ARG A 86 3.57 28.93 -36.26
N PHE A 87 2.50 29.40 -35.61
CA PHE A 87 1.23 29.67 -36.26
C PHE A 87 0.86 31.17 -36.28
N GLY A 88 1.60 32.02 -35.58
CA GLY A 88 1.29 33.46 -35.48
C GLY A 88 0.03 33.78 -34.68
N GLU A 89 -0.53 32.80 -33.96
CA GLU A 89 -1.77 32.92 -33.19
C GLU A 89 -1.53 32.80 -31.68
N THR A 90 -2.35 33.42 -30.85
CA THR A 90 -2.25 33.29 -29.39
C THR A 90 -3.20 32.23 -28.85
N LEU A 91 -2.71 31.39 -27.93
CA LEU A 91 -3.54 30.49 -27.13
C LEU A 91 -3.49 30.94 -25.65
N PRO A 92 -4.61 31.40 -25.05
CA PRO A 92 -4.63 31.73 -23.62
C PRO A 92 -4.48 30.46 -22.78
N GLN A 93 -3.89 30.56 -21.58
CA GLN A 93 -3.80 29.41 -20.68
C GLN A 93 -5.19 29.02 -20.17
N ALA A 94 -5.57 27.76 -20.38
CA ALA A 94 -6.86 27.25 -19.89
C ALA A 94 -6.91 27.23 -18.34
N PRO A 95 -8.05 27.60 -17.72
CA PRO A 95 -8.28 27.41 -16.30
C PRO A 95 -8.53 25.92 -15.98
N ASN A 96 -8.63 25.58 -14.69
CA ASN A 96 -9.06 24.25 -14.21
C ASN A 96 -8.18 23.06 -14.65
N ILE A 97 -6.90 23.29 -14.95
CA ILE A 97 -5.93 22.20 -15.12
C ILE A 97 -5.69 21.54 -13.75
N LEU A 98 -5.78 20.21 -13.70
CA LEU A 98 -5.57 19.48 -12.45
C LEU A 98 -4.12 19.64 -12.00
N LYS A 99 -3.96 20.23 -10.82
CA LYS A 99 -2.69 20.29 -10.10
C LYS A 99 -2.58 19.14 -9.12
N VAL A 100 -1.44 18.47 -9.14
CA VAL A 100 -1.10 17.32 -8.30
C VAL A 100 0.04 17.72 -7.38
N ALA A 101 -0.01 17.30 -6.11
CA ALA A 101 1.09 17.42 -5.18
C ALA A 101 1.88 16.10 -5.17
N PRO A 102 3.10 16.02 -5.72
CA PRO A 102 3.85 14.76 -5.75
C PRO A 102 4.13 14.23 -4.34
N PHE A 103 3.78 12.97 -4.09
CA PHE A 103 4.14 12.23 -2.87
C PHE A 103 5.62 11.85 -2.87
N GLU A 104 6.16 11.52 -4.04
CA GLU A 104 7.52 11.00 -4.13
C GLU A 104 8.58 12.06 -3.86
N THR A 105 9.53 11.70 -3.01
CA THR A 105 10.70 12.52 -2.66
C THR A 105 11.97 12.11 -3.40
N ALA A 106 11.97 10.92 -4.01
CA ALA A 106 13.10 10.40 -4.78
C ALA A 106 13.00 10.84 -6.25
N ASN A 107 14.15 10.97 -6.91
CA ASN A 107 14.24 11.30 -8.33
C ASN A 107 13.45 10.31 -9.20
N ARG A 108 12.82 10.81 -10.27
CA ARG A 108 11.99 10.03 -11.20
C ARG A 108 12.55 10.08 -12.60
N LEU A 109 12.27 9.03 -13.36
CA LEU A 109 12.68 8.94 -14.76
C LEU A 109 11.89 9.95 -15.59
N LEU A 110 12.62 10.81 -16.30
CA LEU A 110 12.09 11.72 -17.31
C LEU A 110 11.80 10.95 -18.60
N TRP A 111 10.58 11.10 -19.09
CA TRP A 111 10.14 10.58 -20.37
C TRP A 111 9.80 11.74 -21.30
N THR A 112 9.92 11.51 -22.60
CA THR A 112 9.38 12.40 -23.62
C THR A 112 8.32 11.63 -24.39
N ILE A 113 7.07 12.09 -24.35
CA ILE A 113 5.94 11.43 -25.00
C ILE A 113 5.51 12.24 -26.21
N SER A 114 5.68 11.66 -27.40
CA SER A 114 5.32 12.23 -28.69
C SER A 114 4.11 11.57 -29.36
N ASP A 115 3.63 10.45 -28.81
CA ASP A 115 2.66 9.58 -29.48
C ASP A 115 1.82 8.76 -28.48
N HIS A 116 0.67 8.28 -28.96
CA HIS A 116 -0.27 7.53 -28.13
C HIS A 116 0.26 6.16 -27.65
N PRO A 117 0.97 5.34 -28.45
CA PRO A 117 1.59 4.10 -27.97
C PRO A 117 2.54 4.31 -26.78
N SER A 118 3.40 5.31 -26.83
CA SER A 118 4.32 5.67 -25.75
C SER A 118 3.57 6.12 -24.49
N TYR A 119 2.54 6.95 -24.66
CA TYR A 119 1.65 7.33 -23.56
C TYR A 119 0.97 6.13 -22.92
N LYS A 120 0.38 5.24 -23.73
CA LYS A 120 -0.31 4.03 -23.25
C LYS A 120 0.62 3.11 -22.46
N LYS A 121 1.87 2.96 -22.93
CA LYS A 121 2.90 2.19 -22.22
C LYS A 121 3.27 2.82 -20.88
N LEU A 122 3.41 4.14 -20.79
CA LEU A 122 3.65 4.80 -19.51
C LEU A 122 2.43 4.71 -18.60
N HIS A 123 1.23 4.93 -19.14
CA HIS A 123 -0.03 4.90 -18.41
C HIS A 123 -0.30 3.52 -17.78
N SER A 124 0.06 2.43 -18.44
CA SER A 124 -0.11 1.08 -17.86
C SER A 124 0.74 0.84 -16.61
N THR A 125 1.76 1.66 -16.34
CA THR A 125 2.58 1.59 -15.12
C THR A 125 1.95 2.28 -13.91
N LEU A 126 0.94 3.14 -14.11
CA LEU A 126 0.34 3.97 -13.06
C LEU A 126 -0.18 3.15 -11.85
N PRO A 127 -0.83 1.99 -12.02
CA PRO A 127 -1.25 1.18 -10.87
C PRO A 127 -0.08 0.71 -10.00
N ALA A 128 1.06 0.36 -10.60
CA ALA A 128 2.25 -0.05 -9.85
C ALA A 128 2.88 1.12 -9.09
N ILE A 129 2.88 2.32 -9.69
CA ILE A 129 3.31 3.56 -9.04
C ILE A 129 2.43 3.87 -7.82
N ALA A 130 1.11 3.80 -7.99
CA ALA A 130 0.15 4.02 -6.89
C ALA A 130 0.34 2.99 -5.76
N LEU A 131 0.54 1.71 -6.09
CA LEU A 131 0.81 0.67 -5.10
C LEU A 131 2.11 0.92 -4.34
N ALA A 132 3.18 1.32 -5.02
CA ALA A 132 4.45 1.62 -4.38
C ALA A 132 4.33 2.77 -3.38
N ALA A 133 3.63 3.85 -3.76
CA ALA A 133 3.33 4.96 -2.87
C ALA A 133 2.45 4.52 -1.69
N PHE A 134 1.39 3.76 -1.93
CA PHE A 134 0.52 3.26 -0.87
C PHE A 134 1.27 2.39 0.16
N LYS A 135 2.13 1.48 -0.31
CA LYS A 135 3.01 0.68 0.56
C LYS A 135 3.94 1.56 1.41
N ALA A 136 4.51 2.61 0.82
CA ALA A 136 5.38 3.53 1.55
C ALA A 136 4.62 4.30 2.64
N ARG A 137 3.40 4.77 2.35
CA ARG A 137 2.52 5.46 3.31
C ARG A 137 2.10 4.56 4.48
N VAL A 138 1.70 3.31 4.19
CA VAL A 138 1.37 2.32 5.23
C VAL A 138 2.59 2.00 6.09
N ARG A 139 3.77 1.81 5.47
CA ARG A 139 5.03 1.56 6.19
C ARG A 139 5.45 2.74 7.07
N ALA A 140 5.20 3.97 6.61
CA ALA A 140 5.44 5.19 7.38
C ALA A 140 4.41 5.42 8.51
N GLY A 141 3.41 4.54 8.64
CA GLY A 141 2.35 4.68 9.63
C GLY A 141 1.46 5.89 9.37
N GLU A 142 1.25 6.30 8.11
CA GLU A 142 0.45 7.49 7.82
C GLU A 142 -1.01 7.28 8.24
N PRO A 143 -1.59 8.16 9.10
CA PRO A 143 -2.91 7.92 9.67
C PRO A 143 -4.04 7.71 8.67
N LYS A 144 -4.08 8.50 7.59
CA LYS A 144 -5.10 8.39 6.55
C LYS A 144 -5.01 7.05 5.82
N ALA A 145 -3.81 6.65 5.39
CA ALA A 145 -3.60 5.42 4.63
C ALA A 145 -3.90 4.16 5.47
N VAL A 146 -3.47 4.14 6.74
CA VAL A 146 -3.73 3.00 7.64
C VAL A 146 -5.22 2.90 7.99
N ARG A 147 -5.90 4.04 8.19
CA ARG A 147 -7.34 4.06 8.43
C ARG A 147 -8.13 3.56 7.22
N GLU A 148 -7.84 4.07 6.02
CA GLU A 148 -8.47 3.61 4.77
C GLU A 148 -8.27 2.10 4.57
N LEU A 149 -7.06 1.59 4.87
CA LEU A 149 -6.76 0.16 4.80
C LEU A 149 -7.65 -0.70 5.72
N TRP A 150 -7.94 -0.21 6.92
CA TRP A 150 -8.83 -0.89 7.88
C TRP A 150 -10.31 -0.76 7.48
N GLU A 151 -10.73 0.44 7.07
CA GLU A 151 -12.12 0.76 6.69
C GLU A 151 -12.61 0.02 5.45
N ARG A 152 -11.71 -0.43 4.57
CA ARG A 152 -12.06 -1.28 3.43
C ARG A 152 -12.62 -2.64 3.85
N ARG A 153 -12.27 -3.12 5.05
CA ARG A 153 -12.68 -4.41 5.62
C ARG A 153 -12.43 -5.62 4.71
N ASP A 154 -11.59 -5.49 3.69
CA ASP A 154 -11.31 -6.51 2.68
C ASP A 154 -9.93 -7.18 2.87
N LYS A 155 -9.23 -6.82 3.95
CA LYS A 155 -7.86 -7.28 4.25
C LYS A 155 -7.80 -8.34 5.32
N THR A 156 -6.70 -9.05 5.31
CA THR A 156 -6.26 -9.88 6.43
C THR A 156 -5.12 -9.18 7.14
N PHE A 157 -5.25 -8.95 8.43
CA PHE A 157 -4.16 -8.43 9.28
C PHE A 157 -3.55 -9.59 10.03
N LEU A 158 -2.22 -9.75 9.94
CA LEU A 158 -1.46 -10.77 10.65
C LEU A 158 -0.39 -10.09 11.49
N ALA A 159 -0.61 -10.00 12.79
CA ALA A 159 0.43 -9.63 13.73
C ALA A 159 1.38 -10.80 13.98
N VAL A 160 2.67 -10.52 13.97
CA VAL A 160 3.72 -11.49 14.30
C VAL A 160 4.59 -10.95 15.44
N GLY A 161 5.08 -11.86 16.26
CA GLY A 161 6.02 -11.58 17.35
C GLY A 161 7.12 -12.63 17.35
N PHE A 162 8.34 -12.20 17.70
CA PHE A 162 9.52 -13.06 17.75
C PHE A 162 10.32 -12.77 19.01
N GLU A 163 10.81 -13.83 19.66
CA GLU A 163 11.84 -13.69 20.68
C GLU A 163 13.18 -14.17 20.14
N TRP A 164 14.09 -13.24 19.86
CA TRP A 164 15.45 -13.56 19.38
C TRP A 164 16.44 -13.68 20.55
N SER A 165 17.41 -14.58 20.46
CA SER A 165 18.39 -14.74 21.54
C SER A 165 19.37 -13.56 21.63
N GLU A 166 19.64 -13.10 22.85
CA GLU A 166 20.59 -11.99 23.11
C GLU A 166 22.05 -12.38 22.82
N ARG A 167 22.38 -13.67 22.87
CA ARG A 167 23.74 -14.19 22.63
C ARG A 167 24.01 -14.48 21.16
N ASN A 168 22.96 -14.78 20.42
CA ASN A 168 23.00 -15.10 19.00
C ASN A 168 21.72 -14.59 18.35
N GLU A 169 21.82 -13.43 17.71
CA GLU A 169 20.69 -12.74 17.09
C GLU A 169 20.03 -13.52 15.95
N LYS A 170 20.72 -14.52 15.39
CA LYS A 170 20.18 -15.41 14.36
C LYS A 170 19.32 -16.55 14.92
N SER A 171 19.31 -16.71 16.24
CA SER A 171 18.55 -17.76 16.90
C SER A 171 17.22 -17.22 17.39
N CYS A 172 16.14 -17.57 16.66
CA CYS A 172 14.78 -17.36 17.12
C CYS A 172 14.43 -18.42 18.19
N LEU A 173 13.96 -17.97 19.34
CA LEU A 173 13.58 -18.78 20.51
C LEU A 173 12.09 -19.08 20.52
N GLU A 174 11.28 -18.11 20.13
CA GLU A 174 9.81 -18.19 20.13
C GLU A 174 9.24 -17.45 18.92
N PHE A 175 8.13 -17.97 18.39
CA PHE A 175 7.34 -17.34 17.34
C PHE A 175 5.87 -17.33 17.73
N GLY A 176 5.26 -16.15 17.71
CA GLY A 176 3.85 -15.94 17.96
C GLY A 176 3.17 -15.25 16.79
N TYR A 177 1.89 -15.54 16.61
CA TYR A 177 1.07 -14.84 15.63
C TYR A 177 -0.38 -14.65 16.12
N ALA A 178 -1.00 -13.59 15.61
CA ALA A 178 -2.44 -13.37 15.68
C ALA A 178 -2.93 -12.80 14.36
N GLY A 179 -4.01 -13.33 13.80
CA GLY A 179 -4.52 -12.93 12.49
C GLY A 179 -6.03 -12.81 12.43
N VAL A 180 -6.52 -11.80 11.71
CA VAL A 180 -7.94 -11.54 11.49
C VAL A 180 -8.24 -11.37 10.00
N ARG A 181 -9.21 -12.11 9.48
CA ARG A 181 -9.65 -12.06 8.07
C ARG A 181 -10.88 -11.16 7.95
N CYS A 182 -10.67 -9.85 7.76
CA CYS A 182 -11.76 -8.87 7.81
C CYS A 182 -12.81 -9.14 6.74
N GLY A 183 -12.40 -9.48 5.51
CA GLY A 183 -13.35 -9.71 4.41
C GLY A 183 -14.34 -10.83 4.69
N HIS A 184 -13.91 -11.87 5.40
CA HIS A 184 -14.80 -12.95 5.81
C HIS A 184 -15.76 -12.52 6.93
N LEU A 185 -15.27 -11.74 7.91
CA LEU A 185 -16.10 -11.27 9.02
C LEU A 185 -17.14 -10.24 8.56
N GLU A 186 -16.77 -9.34 7.67
CA GLU A 186 -17.69 -8.38 7.05
C GLU A 186 -18.81 -9.10 6.30
N ALA A 187 -18.48 -10.13 5.52
CA ALA A 187 -19.48 -10.94 4.80
C ALA A 187 -20.46 -11.67 5.75
N LEU A 188 -20.07 -11.90 7.01
CA LEU A 188 -20.91 -12.49 8.05
C LEU A 188 -21.63 -11.44 8.93
N GLY A 189 -21.41 -10.15 8.70
CA GLY A 189 -21.95 -9.08 9.56
C GLY A 189 -21.31 -9.03 10.95
N HIS A 190 -20.13 -9.61 11.13
CA HIS A 190 -19.37 -9.59 12.38
C HIS A 190 -18.38 -8.43 12.39
N TRP A 191 -18.90 -7.21 12.60
CA TRP A 191 -18.08 -6.02 12.72
C TRP A 191 -18.43 -5.20 13.98
N PRO A 192 -17.44 -4.76 14.76
CA PRO A 192 -16.00 -5.01 14.62
C PRO A 192 -15.59 -6.44 15.02
N PRO A 193 -14.39 -6.92 14.62
CA PRO A 193 -13.89 -8.21 15.07
C PRO A 193 -13.74 -8.27 16.60
N VAL A 194 -14.19 -9.37 17.20
CA VAL A 194 -14.01 -9.66 18.63
C VAL A 194 -12.70 -10.45 18.79
N PRO A 195 -11.67 -9.93 19.49
CA PRO A 195 -10.36 -10.58 19.57
C PRO A 195 -10.39 -12.05 20.03
N ASP A 196 -11.26 -12.39 21.00
CA ASP A 196 -11.31 -13.72 21.58
C ASP A 196 -11.78 -14.79 20.57
N THR A 197 -12.80 -14.46 19.78
CA THR A 197 -13.52 -15.40 18.90
C THR A 197 -13.12 -15.28 17.44
N ASN A 198 -12.66 -14.12 17.00
CA ASN A 198 -12.39 -13.85 15.58
C ASN A 198 -10.90 -13.87 15.23
N TYR A 199 -9.99 -13.71 16.20
CA TYR A 199 -8.56 -13.83 15.92
C TYR A 199 -8.14 -15.30 15.89
N ARG A 200 -7.43 -15.67 14.82
CA ARG A 200 -6.64 -16.91 14.77
C ARG A 200 -5.31 -16.63 15.44
N LYS A 201 -4.92 -17.45 16.42
CA LYS A 201 -3.73 -17.20 17.25
C LYS A 201 -2.94 -18.48 17.48
N GLY A 202 -1.65 -18.34 17.66
CA GLY A 202 -0.77 -19.46 18.02
C GLY A 202 0.57 -19.00 18.54
N HIS A 203 1.23 -19.92 19.24
CA HIS A 203 2.52 -19.70 19.86
C HIS A 203 3.40 -20.96 19.74
N PHE A 204 4.62 -20.77 19.28
CA PHE A 204 5.61 -21.83 19.08
C PHE A 204 6.88 -21.54 19.87
N ILE A 205 7.37 -22.53 20.60
CA ILE A 205 8.64 -22.48 21.33
C ILE A 205 9.64 -23.41 20.65
N VAL A 206 10.87 -22.95 20.46
CA VAL A 206 11.93 -23.73 19.83
C VAL A 206 12.62 -24.63 20.87
N ALA A 207 12.39 -25.94 20.74
CA ALA A 207 12.82 -26.98 21.68
C ALA A 207 14.32 -26.91 22.01
N ASP A 208 15.15 -26.64 21.00
CA ASP A 208 16.61 -26.62 21.10
C ASP A 208 17.14 -25.59 22.12
N TYR A 209 16.35 -24.54 22.39
CA TYR A 209 16.72 -23.42 23.24
C TYR A 209 15.96 -23.36 24.57
N LEU A 210 15.02 -24.29 24.79
CA LEU A 210 14.33 -24.44 26.07
C LEU A 210 15.35 -24.54 27.21
N ASP A 211 15.15 -23.72 28.24
CA ASP A 211 15.91 -23.69 29.50
C ASP A 211 17.43 -23.42 29.40
N LYS A 212 17.98 -23.29 28.19
CA LYS A 212 19.40 -22.99 27.94
C LYS A 212 19.69 -21.50 27.75
N ASN A 213 18.70 -20.78 27.25
CA ASN A 213 18.82 -19.37 26.89
C ASN A 213 17.84 -18.52 27.70
N THR A 214 18.12 -18.34 28.99
CA THR A 214 17.50 -17.26 29.77
C THR A 214 18.15 -15.95 29.34
N LYS A 215 17.36 -15.07 28.73
CA LYS A 215 17.78 -13.71 28.41
C LYS A 215 18.12 -12.97 29.70
N LYS A 216 19.29 -12.33 29.75
CA LYS A 216 19.79 -11.64 30.95
C LYS A 216 19.17 -10.25 31.06
N TYR A 217 19.02 -9.55 29.93
CA TYR A 217 18.59 -8.15 29.92
C TYR A 217 17.10 -7.99 29.63
N CYS A 218 16.52 -8.90 28.84
CA CYS A 218 15.11 -8.89 28.46
C CYS A 218 14.51 -10.28 28.69
N PRO A 219 14.13 -10.65 29.94
CA PRO A 219 13.62 -11.97 30.26
C PRO A 219 12.46 -12.38 29.33
N ASN A 220 12.49 -13.62 28.84
CA ASN A 220 11.39 -14.18 28.04
C ASN A 220 10.53 -15.14 28.87
N PHE A 221 9.27 -15.30 28.48
CA PHE A 221 8.29 -16.09 29.24
C PHE A 221 7.57 -17.11 28.35
N PRO A 222 8.28 -18.12 27.79
CA PRO A 222 7.73 -19.02 26.77
C PRO A 222 6.48 -19.79 27.20
N TRP A 223 6.36 -20.11 28.50
CA TRP A 223 5.25 -20.88 29.06
C TRP A 223 4.07 -20.04 29.54
N GLN A 224 4.16 -18.72 29.45
CA GLN A 224 3.12 -17.80 29.94
C GLN A 224 2.20 -17.31 28.82
N TYR A 225 2.00 -18.14 27.79
CA TYR A 225 1.08 -17.82 26.71
C TYR A 225 -0.37 -17.80 27.24
N ALA A 226 -0.99 -16.63 27.20
CA ALA A 226 -2.26 -16.33 27.88
C ALA A 226 -3.50 -16.68 27.05
N PHE A 227 -3.32 -16.87 25.74
CA PHE A 227 -4.44 -16.95 24.77
C PHE A 227 -4.60 -18.35 24.16
N GLY A 228 -3.86 -19.35 24.64
CA GLY A 228 -3.93 -20.70 24.12
C GLY A 228 -2.85 -21.59 24.71
N ASP A 229 -2.50 -22.64 24.00
CA ASP A 229 -1.47 -23.58 24.41
C ASP A 229 -0.23 -23.42 23.50
N SER A 230 0.96 -23.37 24.09
CA SER A 230 2.22 -23.28 23.37
C SER A 230 2.56 -24.63 22.71
N GLN A 231 3.05 -24.59 21.47
CA GLN A 231 3.56 -25.78 20.78
C GLN A 231 5.09 -25.78 20.78
N VAL A 232 5.69 -26.90 21.15
CA VAL A 232 7.15 -27.06 21.12
C VAL A 232 7.57 -27.69 19.80
N ILE A 233 8.48 -27.04 19.06
CA ILE A 233 8.96 -27.50 17.76
C ILE A 233 10.48 -27.52 17.71
N GLY A 234 11.06 -28.43 16.92
CA GLY A 234 12.50 -28.41 16.65
C GLY A 234 12.89 -27.21 15.78
N LYS A 235 14.09 -26.66 16.00
CA LYS A 235 14.64 -25.52 15.25
C LYS A 235 14.56 -25.69 13.73
N SER A 236 14.79 -26.90 13.23
CA SER A 236 14.74 -27.22 11.80
C SER A 236 13.36 -27.07 11.15
N LYS A 237 12.29 -27.01 11.96
CA LYS A 237 10.90 -26.84 11.50
C LYS A 237 10.40 -25.40 11.55
N LEU A 238 11.11 -24.51 12.24
CA LEU A 238 10.63 -23.16 12.50
C LEU A 238 10.36 -22.36 11.22
N SER A 239 11.30 -22.34 10.27
CA SER A 239 11.11 -21.61 9.00
C SER A 239 9.93 -22.16 8.19
N GLN A 240 9.75 -23.48 8.18
CA GLN A 240 8.61 -24.13 7.55
C GLN A 240 7.28 -23.72 8.20
N VAL A 241 7.23 -23.68 9.54
CA VAL A 241 6.05 -23.26 10.30
C VAL A 241 5.70 -21.80 10.02
N ILE A 242 6.67 -20.88 10.09
CA ILE A 242 6.41 -19.46 9.83
C ILE A 242 5.95 -19.26 8.37
N GLN A 243 6.61 -19.91 7.42
CA GLN A 243 6.21 -19.84 6.01
C GLN A 243 4.79 -20.35 5.78
N ALA A 244 4.39 -21.45 6.44
CA ALA A 244 3.06 -22.01 6.34
C ALA A 244 1.98 -21.11 6.95
N VAL A 245 2.27 -20.47 8.09
CA VAL A 245 1.37 -19.49 8.70
C VAL A 245 1.17 -18.31 7.76
N ILE A 246 2.25 -17.68 7.28
CA ILE A 246 2.17 -16.53 6.37
C ILE A 246 1.46 -16.91 5.06
N SER A 247 1.84 -18.04 4.43
CA SER A 247 1.24 -18.46 3.16
C SER A 247 -0.25 -18.78 3.27
N SER A 248 -0.75 -19.13 4.46
CA SER A 248 -2.18 -19.36 4.70
C SER A 248 -3.03 -18.07 4.64
N PHE A 249 -2.40 -16.90 4.60
CA PHE A 249 -3.07 -15.58 4.57
C PHE A 249 -2.73 -14.73 3.35
N VAL A 250 -1.71 -15.12 2.59
CA VAL A 250 -1.18 -14.35 1.45
C VAL A 250 -2.01 -14.60 0.18
N SER A 251 -2.34 -13.55 -0.56
CA SER A 251 -2.81 -13.63 -1.95
C SER A 251 -1.63 -13.70 -2.94
N PRO A 252 -1.83 -14.07 -4.22
CA PRO A 252 -0.77 -14.06 -5.23
C PRO A 252 -0.03 -12.71 -5.32
N ASP A 253 1.23 -12.78 -5.72
CA ASP A 253 2.09 -11.61 -5.89
C ASP A 253 1.66 -10.77 -7.10
N SER A 254 1.81 -9.44 -7.03
CA SER A 254 1.32 -8.54 -8.08
C SER A 254 1.98 -7.17 -8.03
N GLU A 255 2.49 -6.69 -9.16
CA GLU A 255 3.09 -5.36 -9.26
C GLU A 255 2.05 -4.23 -9.17
N THR A 256 0.77 -4.52 -9.43
CA THR A 256 -0.28 -3.50 -9.59
C THR A 256 -1.38 -3.57 -8.52
N LYS A 257 -1.40 -4.62 -7.70
CA LYS A 257 -2.41 -4.81 -6.65
C LYS A 257 -1.75 -5.13 -5.32
N ALA A 258 -2.18 -4.43 -4.27
CA ALA A 258 -1.80 -4.74 -2.91
C ALA A 258 -2.27 -6.15 -2.53
N ASN A 259 -1.45 -6.86 -1.76
CA ASN A 259 -1.82 -8.16 -1.23
C ASN A 259 -3.08 -8.05 -0.33
N GLU A 260 -3.79 -9.17 -0.16
CA GLU A 260 -4.82 -9.28 0.87
C GLU A 260 -4.20 -9.24 2.28
N LEU A 261 -2.96 -9.71 2.43
CA LEU A 261 -2.22 -9.68 3.68
C LEU A 261 -1.62 -8.29 3.99
N VAL A 262 -1.86 -7.86 5.21
CA VAL A 262 -1.13 -6.81 5.93
C VAL A 262 -0.36 -7.47 7.07
N LEU A 263 0.97 -7.45 7.00
CA LEU A 263 1.83 -7.93 8.08
C LEU A 263 1.99 -6.81 9.12
N VAL A 264 1.64 -7.10 10.35
CA VAL A 264 1.62 -6.16 11.47
C VAL A 264 2.70 -6.58 12.47
N GLY A 265 3.40 -5.61 13.06
CA GLY A 265 4.27 -5.87 14.19
C GLY A 265 4.65 -4.58 14.89
N HIS A 266 5.30 -4.69 16.03
CA HIS A 266 5.74 -3.55 16.81
C HIS A 266 7.27 -3.49 16.81
N GLY A 267 7.87 -2.68 15.93
CA GLY A 267 9.30 -2.74 15.65
C GLY A 267 9.67 -3.78 14.59
N ILE A 268 8.73 -4.15 13.70
CA ILE A 268 8.86 -5.27 12.75
C ILE A 268 10.01 -5.10 11.76
N GLN A 269 10.49 -3.87 11.54
CA GLN A 269 11.60 -3.59 10.63
C GLN A 269 12.88 -4.36 11.01
N ALA A 270 13.10 -4.63 12.30
CA ALA A 270 14.24 -5.42 12.77
C ALA A 270 14.10 -6.92 12.46
N ASP A 271 12.86 -7.40 12.29
CA ASP A 271 12.57 -8.82 12.03
C ASP A 271 12.63 -9.16 10.53
N LEU A 272 12.30 -8.23 9.64
CA LEU A 272 12.22 -8.50 8.20
C LEU A 272 13.50 -9.10 7.59
N PRO A 273 14.71 -8.56 7.84
CA PRO A 273 15.94 -9.17 7.31
C PRO A 273 16.18 -10.58 7.88
N ARG A 274 15.79 -10.82 9.13
CA ARG A 274 15.95 -12.13 9.78
C ARG A 274 14.99 -13.16 9.17
N LEU A 275 13.78 -12.76 8.79
CA LEU A 275 12.86 -13.62 8.04
C LEU A 275 13.44 -14.00 6.67
N GLU A 276 14.08 -13.06 5.98
CA GLU A 276 14.76 -13.33 4.72
C GLU A 276 15.96 -14.29 4.89
N GLU A 277 16.76 -14.12 5.95
CA GLU A 277 17.84 -15.06 6.31
C GLU A 277 17.30 -16.48 6.55
N MET A 278 16.14 -16.59 7.19
CA MET A 278 15.41 -17.85 7.40
C MET A 278 14.74 -18.41 6.13
N LYS A 279 14.94 -17.78 4.97
CA LYS A 279 14.36 -18.14 3.67
C LYS A 279 12.84 -18.11 3.63
N ILE A 280 12.24 -17.28 4.47
CA ILE A 280 10.80 -17.02 4.46
C ILE A 280 10.53 -16.02 3.33
N LYS A 281 9.66 -16.42 2.40
CA LYS A 281 9.28 -15.62 1.25
C LYS A 281 8.05 -14.80 1.59
N ILE A 282 8.21 -13.48 1.60
CA ILE A 282 7.13 -12.51 1.69
C ILE A 282 6.97 -11.90 0.29
N PRO A 283 5.79 -11.99 -0.35
CA PRO A 283 5.55 -11.37 -1.65
C PRO A 283 5.81 -9.87 -1.64
N HIS A 284 6.27 -9.32 -2.77
CA HIS A 284 6.66 -7.92 -2.82
C HIS A 284 5.46 -6.99 -2.66
N ASN A 285 4.23 -7.44 -2.92
CA ASN A 285 3.02 -6.63 -2.79
C ASN A 285 2.36 -6.66 -1.39
N VAL A 286 2.96 -7.36 -0.41
CA VAL A 286 2.48 -7.34 0.99
C VAL A 286 2.67 -5.95 1.61
N LEU A 287 1.66 -5.50 2.34
CA LEU A 287 1.70 -4.27 3.13
C LEU A 287 2.32 -4.57 4.49
N ILE A 288 3.27 -3.74 4.93
CA ILE A 288 3.91 -3.86 6.24
C ILE A 288 3.48 -2.67 7.09
N LEU A 289 2.81 -2.93 8.21
CA LEU A 289 2.39 -1.93 9.18
C LEU A 289 3.19 -2.10 10.47
N ASP A 290 4.04 -1.12 10.76
CA ASP A 290 4.70 -1.02 12.06
C ASP A 290 3.81 -0.23 13.03
N LEU A 291 3.29 -0.91 14.04
CA LEU A 291 2.33 -0.37 14.99
C LEU A 291 2.92 0.79 15.80
N GLY A 292 4.18 0.69 16.22
CA GLY A 292 4.83 1.76 16.99
C GLY A 292 5.07 3.01 16.14
N THR A 293 5.36 2.84 14.84
CA THR A 293 5.45 3.95 13.89
C THR A 293 4.09 4.61 13.66
N TYR A 294 3.03 3.83 13.47
CA TYR A 294 1.66 4.32 13.32
C TYR A 294 1.18 5.07 14.57
N GLU A 295 1.40 4.50 15.74
CA GLU A 295 1.12 5.12 17.04
C GLU A 295 1.78 6.51 17.15
N ARG A 296 3.07 6.59 16.85
CA ARG A 296 3.81 7.85 16.89
C ARG A 296 3.27 8.87 15.90
N ALA A 297 2.85 8.44 14.70
CA ALA A 297 2.22 9.34 13.73
C ALA A 297 0.86 9.86 14.22
N LEU A 298 0.06 9.03 14.90
CA LEU A 298 -1.17 9.47 15.56
C LEU A 298 -0.87 10.48 16.69
N TYR A 299 0.18 10.26 17.48
CA TYR A 299 0.59 11.19 18.53
C TYR A 299 1.04 12.54 17.96
N ASN A 300 1.94 12.52 16.96
CA ASN A 300 2.48 13.73 16.34
C ASN A 300 1.43 14.56 15.58
N SER A 301 0.34 13.93 15.14
CA SER A 301 -0.80 14.63 14.53
C SER A 301 -1.83 15.14 15.55
N GLY A 302 -1.59 14.95 16.85
CA GLY A 302 -2.52 15.30 17.92
C GLY A 302 -3.70 14.33 18.08
N SER A 303 -3.79 13.28 17.25
CA SER A 303 -4.90 12.31 17.27
C SER A 303 -4.96 11.46 18.54
N ARG A 304 -3.87 11.39 19.31
CA ARG A 304 -3.83 10.72 20.63
C ARG A 304 -4.05 11.67 21.81
N GLY A 305 -4.15 12.98 21.56
CA GLY A 305 -4.18 14.01 22.61
C GLY A 305 -2.89 14.11 23.42
N ASN A 306 -2.93 14.88 24.50
CA ASN A 306 -1.83 14.96 25.45
C ASN A 306 -1.70 13.62 26.19
N MET A 307 -0.51 13.01 26.10
CA MET A 307 -0.25 11.71 26.72
C MET A 307 0.84 11.85 27.78
N VAL A 308 0.67 11.10 28.87
CA VAL A 308 1.74 10.84 29.85
C VAL A 308 2.39 9.51 29.48
N ASP A 309 3.71 9.47 29.48
CA ASP A 309 4.44 8.22 29.32
C ASP A 309 4.15 7.32 30.53
N PRO A 310 3.55 6.13 30.35
CA PRO A 310 3.16 5.24 31.45
C PRO A 310 4.35 4.72 32.27
N THR A 311 5.56 4.76 31.73
CA THR A 311 6.77 4.29 32.41
C THR A 311 7.41 5.37 33.26
N THR A 312 7.41 6.61 32.79
CA THR A 312 8.07 7.72 33.49
C THR A 312 7.11 8.63 34.26
N GLY A 313 5.81 8.56 33.98
CA GLY A 313 4.80 9.45 34.55
C GLY A 313 4.92 10.91 34.06
N LYS A 314 5.80 11.20 33.10
CA LYS A 314 6.01 12.54 32.55
C LYS A 314 5.20 12.75 31.28
N SER A 315 4.85 13.99 30.99
CA SER A 315 4.25 14.33 29.69
C SER A 315 5.17 13.88 28.57
N ARG A 316 4.60 13.15 27.61
CA ARG A 316 5.34 12.62 26.45
C ARG A 316 5.80 13.81 25.60
N SER A 317 7.08 13.89 25.25
CA SER A 317 7.58 14.99 24.41
C SER A 317 7.09 14.84 22.96
N HIS A 318 6.88 15.95 22.24
CA HIS A 318 6.42 15.94 20.84
C HIS A 318 7.44 15.31 19.86
N ARG A 319 8.70 15.13 20.31
CA ARG A 319 9.75 14.38 19.59
C ARG A 319 10.04 13.01 20.21
N SER A 320 9.18 12.53 21.11
CA SER A 320 9.44 11.34 21.93
C SER A 320 9.67 10.08 21.11
N SER A 321 10.35 9.15 21.76
CA SER A 321 10.54 7.78 21.31
C SER A 321 9.21 7.07 21.05
N MET A 322 9.28 6.07 20.18
CA MET A 322 8.24 5.07 20.02
C MET A 322 7.94 4.44 21.38
N LEU A 323 6.67 4.34 21.78
CA LEU A 323 6.30 3.61 22.99
C LEU A 323 6.69 2.14 22.82
N SER A 324 7.06 1.46 23.91
CA SER A 324 7.05 -0.01 23.89
C SER A 324 5.61 -0.51 23.72
N LEU A 325 5.43 -1.76 23.30
CA LEU A 325 4.09 -2.35 23.20
C LEU A 325 3.36 -2.29 24.55
N GLU A 326 4.08 -2.54 25.64
CA GLU A 326 3.54 -2.43 27.00
C GLU A 326 3.04 -1.01 27.32
N SER A 327 3.87 0.00 27.07
CA SER A 327 3.50 1.40 27.30
C SER A 327 2.34 1.82 26.40
N LEU A 328 2.31 1.37 25.14
CA LEU A 328 1.19 1.60 24.26
C LEU A 328 -0.10 1.03 24.85
N LEU A 329 -0.09 -0.23 25.29
CA LEU A 329 -1.27 -0.86 25.90
C LEU A 329 -1.72 -0.07 27.14
N ARG A 330 -0.82 0.20 28.08
CA ARG A 330 -1.11 0.97 29.31
C ARG A 330 -1.69 2.35 29.02
N SER A 331 -1.28 2.97 27.90
CA SER A 331 -1.76 4.29 27.51
C SER A 331 -3.25 4.34 27.17
N PHE A 332 -3.90 3.20 26.89
CA PHE A 332 -5.34 3.15 26.67
C PHE A 332 -6.17 3.43 27.94
N ASN A 333 -5.55 3.33 29.13
CA ASN A 333 -6.26 3.49 30.41
C ASN A 333 -6.21 4.93 30.94
N GLY A 334 -5.28 5.76 30.43
CA GLY A 334 -4.92 7.05 31.05
C GLY A 334 -5.56 8.30 30.42
N THR A 335 -6.51 8.16 29.49
CA THR A 335 -7.05 9.30 28.75
C THR A 335 -8.31 9.87 29.40
N SER A 336 -8.13 10.76 30.37
CA SER A 336 -9.00 11.93 30.61
C SER A 336 -8.70 12.54 31.99
N VAL A 337 -7.52 13.12 32.17
CA VAL A 337 -7.40 14.22 33.14
C VAL A 337 -7.80 15.48 32.40
N HIS A 338 -9.11 15.69 32.26
CA HIS A 338 -9.61 16.98 31.81
C HIS A 338 -9.19 17.99 32.88
N GLY A 339 -8.16 18.76 32.57
CA GLY A 339 -7.70 19.89 33.37
C GLY A 339 -8.82 20.93 33.45
N SER A 340 -9.71 20.74 34.40
CA SER A 340 -10.54 21.82 34.94
C SER A 340 -9.66 22.64 35.86
N SER A 341 -8.72 23.41 35.27
CA SER A 341 -8.15 24.56 35.96
C SER A 341 -9.23 25.63 36.03
N SER A 342 -10.21 25.41 36.91
CA SER A 342 -11.18 26.39 37.38
C SER A 342 -10.50 27.24 38.44
N GLU A 343 -9.74 28.25 38.01
CA GLU A 343 -9.50 29.42 38.84
C GLU A 343 -10.53 30.49 38.46
N GLY A 344 -11.44 30.82 39.40
CA GLY A 344 -12.16 32.10 39.39
C GLY A 344 -13.68 32.04 39.18
N SER A 345 -14.40 32.23 40.29
CA SER A 345 -15.72 32.91 40.44
C SER A 345 -16.80 32.71 39.37
N ASP A 346 -17.89 32.02 39.70
CA ASP A 346 -19.05 32.65 40.31
C ASP A 346 -20.14 31.64 40.67
N LYS A 347 -20.91 31.98 41.71
CA LYS A 347 -22.06 31.23 42.19
C LYS A 347 -23.20 31.32 41.18
N ASP A 348 -23.49 30.24 40.46
CA ASP A 348 -24.90 29.98 40.14
C ASP A 348 -25.22 28.49 40.02
N LYS A 349 -26.35 28.14 40.62
CA LYS A 349 -26.84 26.79 40.81
C LYS A 349 -27.53 26.29 39.53
N THR A 350 -27.61 24.97 39.43
CA THR A 350 -28.56 24.20 38.61
C THR A 350 -28.30 24.14 37.10
N SER A 351 -27.40 23.23 36.69
CA SER A 351 -27.57 22.51 35.42
C SER A 351 -26.95 21.12 35.48
N SER A 352 -27.80 20.10 35.35
CA SER A 352 -27.46 18.68 35.28
C SER A 352 -26.73 18.34 33.97
N SER A 353 -25.40 18.43 33.96
CA SER A 353 -24.60 17.98 32.83
C SER A 353 -24.30 16.48 32.95
N ASN A 354 -24.90 15.68 32.06
CA ASN A 354 -24.57 14.27 31.85
C ASN A 354 -23.11 14.16 31.34
N SER A 355 -22.16 14.00 32.26
CA SER A 355 -20.78 13.62 31.90
C SER A 355 -20.77 12.15 31.53
N THR A 356 -20.62 11.86 30.23
CA THR A 356 -20.45 10.51 29.70
C THR A 356 -19.16 9.92 30.26
N ALA A 357 -19.28 9.08 31.30
CA ALA A 357 -18.14 8.43 31.92
C ALA A 357 -17.45 7.51 30.90
N VAL A 358 -16.25 7.88 30.48
CA VAL A 358 -15.40 7.02 29.64
C VAL A 358 -14.96 5.85 30.52
N SER A 359 -15.46 4.65 30.24
CA SER A 359 -15.12 3.44 30.99
C SER A 359 -13.62 3.17 30.89
N SER A 360 -12.93 3.12 32.03
CA SER A 360 -11.53 2.72 32.09
C SER A 360 -11.37 1.31 31.51
N VAL A 361 -10.57 1.17 30.47
CA VAL A 361 -10.27 -0.11 29.84
C VAL A 361 -9.41 -0.92 30.82
N HIS A 362 -9.88 -2.05 31.32
CA HIS A 362 -9.01 -2.96 32.06
C HIS A 362 -8.25 -3.82 31.06
N LEU A 363 -6.93 -3.67 30.97
CA LEU A 363 -6.12 -4.50 30.07
C LEU A 363 -6.04 -5.94 30.61
N PRO A 364 -5.92 -6.95 29.73
CA PRO A 364 -5.73 -8.32 30.15
C PRO A 364 -4.40 -8.44 30.89
N ASN A 365 -4.40 -9.10 32.04
CA ASN A 365 -3.17 -9.38 32.79
C ASN A 365 -2.40 -10.55 32.13
N CYS A 366 -1.85 -10.31 30.95
CA CYS A 366 -0.95 -11.24 30.26
C CYS A 366 0.49 -10.77 30.38
N VAL A 367 1.43 -11.71 30.42
CA VAL A 367 2.86 -11.39 30.50
C VAL A 367 3.42 -11.12 29.11
N LEU A 368 3.97 -9.92 28.92
CA LEU A 368 4.65 -9.51 27.69
C LEU A 368 6.07 -10.12 27.64
N HIS A 369 6.73 -10.09 26.48
CA HIS A 369 7.93 -10.90 26.20
C HIS A 369 7.65 -12.42 26.13
N ASN A 370 6.40 -12.74 25.84
CA ASN A 370 6.00 -14.02 25.26
C ASN A 370 5.53 -13.70 23.85
N SER A 371 6.19 -14.26 22.83
CA SER A 371 5.96 -13.85 21.43
C SER A 371 4.49 -14.03 20.99
N GLY A 372 3.78 -15.02 21.56
CA GLY A 372 2.36 -15.26 21.32
C GLY A 372 1.47 -14.18 21.93
N ASN A 373 1.74 -13.77 23.16
CA ASN A 373 1.04 -12.66 23.81
C ASN A 373 1.31 -11.34 23.08
N ASP A 374 2.56 -11.09 22.72
CA ASP A 374 2.96 -9.85 22.06
C ASP A 374 2.30 -9.71 20.68
N ALA A 375 2.28 -10.78 19.88
CA ALA A 375 1.58 -10.77 18.59
C ALA A 375 0.07 -10.52 18.76
N PHE A 376 -0.56 -11.19 19.72
CA PHE A 376 -1.98 -11.04 19.99
C PHE A 376 -2.34 -9.63 20.47
N MET A 377 -1.57 -9.10 21.44
CA MET A 377 -1.77 -7.77 21.98
C MET A 377 -1.39 -6.66 21.00
N CYS A 378 -0.44 -6.91 20.09
CA CYS A 378 -0.13 -6.02 18.97
C CYS A 378 -1.34 -5.88 18.03
N LEU A 379 -1.98 -6.99 17.64
CA LEU A 379 -3.18 -6.92 16.80
C LEU A 379 -4.34 -6.21 17.52
N PHE A 380 -4.55 -6.54 18.79
CA PHE A 380 -5.55 -5.85 19.63
C PHE A 380 -5.28 -4.35 19.72
N ALA A 381 -4.04 -3.93 19.99
CA ALA A 381 -3.67 -2.52 20.10
C ALA A 381 -3.88 -1.78 18.77
N MET A 382 -3.54 -2.41 17.64
CA MET A 382 -3.84 -1.88 16.31
C MET A 382 -5.35 -1.65 16.14
N GLN A 383 -6.17 -2.66 16.47
CA GLN A 383 -7.63 -2.55 16.39
C GLN A 383 -8.15 -1.45 17.32
N LYS A 384 -7.64 -1.35 18.56
CA LYS A 384 -8.06 -0.33 19.53
C LYS A 384 -7.71 1.09 19.09
N LEU A 385 -6.58 1.29 18.40
CA LEU A 385 -6.22 2.59 17.80
C LEU A 385 -7.13 2.98 16.63
N LEU A 386 -7.61 2.00 15.86
CA LEU A 386 -8.46 2.22 14.69
C LEU A 386 -9.94 2.32 15.03
N ASP A 387 -10.39 1.54 16.02
CA ASP A 387 -11.77 1.48 16.51
C ASP A 387 -11.78 1.46 18.05
N PRO A 388 -11.57 2.63 18.69
CA PRO A 388 -11.47 2.71 20.15
C PRO A 388 -12.75 2.33 20.88
N SER A 389 -13.92 2.55 20.26
CA SER A 389 -15.22 2.31 20.89
C SER A 389 -15.74 0.90 20.66
N GLY A 390 -15.50 0.32 19.48
CA GLY A 390 -15.99 -1.00 19.12
C GLY A 390 -15.11 -2.16 19.58
N THR A 391 -13.83 -1.90 19.87
CA THR A 391 -12.88 -2.98 20.23
C THR A 391 -13.08 -3.45 21.67
N GLN A 392 -13.54 -4.70 21.79
CA GLN A 392 -13.65 -5.42 23.07
C GLN A 392 -12.27 -5.84 23.61
N VAL A 393 -12.10 -5.75 24.92
CA VAL A 393 -10.89 -6.23 25.59
C VAL A 393 -10.87 -7.76 25.57
N PRO A 394 -9.76 -8.40 25.17
CA PRO A 394 -9.65 -9.85 25.18
C PRO A 394 -9.58 -10.42 26.59
N ASN A 395 -10.11 -11.64 26.76
CA ASN A 395 -10.04 -12.36 28.01
C ASN A 395 -8.79 -13.25 28.09
N VAL A 396 -8.09 -13.22 29.23
CA VAL A 396 -7.01 -14.18 29.50
C VAL A 396 -7.62 -15.53 29.86
N LYS A 397 -7.15 -16.61 29.23
CA LYS A 397 -7.51 -17.97 29.65
C LYS A 397 -7.02 -18.13 31.09
N LYS A 398 -7.93 -18.30 32.04
CA LYS A 398 -7.54 -18.70 33.40
C LYS A 398 -6.82 -20.04 33.24
N SER A 399 -5.49 -20.03 33.36
CA SER A 399 -4.72 -21.26 33.48
C SER A 399 -5.40 -22.04 34.59
N GLY A 400 -5.99 -23.19 34.26
CA GLY A 400 -6.70 -24.00 35.23
C GLY A 400 -5.71 -24.42 36.30
N GLY A 401 -5.61 -23.61 37.36
CA GLY A 401 -4.80 -23.92 38.52
C GLY A 401 -5.42 -25.13 39.18
N GLY A 402 -4.89 -26.32 38.91
CA GLY A 402 -5.29 -27.53 39.61
C GLY A 402 -5.42 -28.74 38.70
N GLY A 403 -4.48 -29.67 38.85
CA GLY A 403 -4.59 -31.03 38.35
C GLY A 403 -3.24 -31.56 37.89
N GLY A 404 -2.42 -32.03 38.83
CA GLY A 404 -1.08 -32.52 38.58
C GLY A 404 -0.98 -33.43 37.35
N HIS A 405 -0.02 -33.13 36.48
CA HIS A 405 0.48 -34.07 35.50
C HIS A 405 1.18 -35.22 36.23
N ASN A 406 0.40 -36.23 36.60
CA ASN A 406 0.92 -37.59 36.64
C ASN A 406 1.05 -38.02 35.18
N GLY A 407 2.28 -38.25 34.74
CA GLY A 407 2.57 -38.64 33.37
C GLY A 407 1.82 -39.92 33.00
N HIS A 408 1.13 -39.88 31.87
CA HIS A 408 0.84 -41.09 31.11
C HIS A 408 0.74 -40.76 29.62
N ASN A 409 1.53 -41.50 28.85
CA ASN A 409 1.44 -41.62 27.40
C ASN A 409 -0.02 -41.80 26.97
N GLY A 410 -0.56 -40.81 26.26
CA GLY A 410 -1.89 -40.83 25.68
C GLY A 410 -1.84 -40.33 24.24
N ILE A 411 -1.40 -41.20 23.32
CA ILE A 411 -1.71 -41.09 21.90
C ILE A 411 -3.24 -41.23 21.79
N GLY A 412 -3.98 -40.14 21.57
CA GLY A 412 -5.42 -40.24 21.39
C GLY A 412 -6.18 -38.91 21.29
N ASN A 413 -6.64 -38.61 20.07
CA ASN A 413 -7.78 -37.74 19.75
C ASN A 413 -7.63 -36.21 19.88
N GLY A 414 -6.67 -35.65 19.15
CA GLY A 414 -6.85 -34.37 18.44
C GLY A 414 -7.35 -34.62 17.01
N ARG A 415 -8.56 -35.19 16.87
CA ARG A 415 -9.12 -35.59 15.57
C ARG A 415 -9.97 -34.45 14.99
N MET A 416 -9.60 -34.05 13.77
CA MET A 416 -10.27 -33.16 12.81
C MET A 416 -10.00 -31.65 12.87
N MET A 417 -8.82 -31.22 12.41
CA MET A 417 -8.72 -30.04 11.51
C MET A 417 -7.45 -30.03 10.61
N MET A 418 -6.80 -31.18 10.36
CA MET A 418 -5.62 -31.28 9.48
C MET A 418 -5.81 -32.32 8.35
N MET A 419 -6.73 -32.06 7.41
CA MET A 419 -6.70 -32.73 6.10
C MET A 419 -7.46 -31.88 5.06
N MET A 420 -6.79 -30.88 4.47
CA MET A 420 -7.16 -30.25 3.18
C MET A 420 -6.08 -29.27 2.69
N MET A 421 -4.79 -29.62 2.81
CA MET A 421 -3.68 -28.79 2.27
C MET A 421 -2.57 -29.64 1.65
N ALA A 422 -2.93 -30.72 0.95
CA ALA A 422 -2.01 -31.49 0.12
C ALA A 422 -2.74 -32.26 -1.00
N ALA A 423 -3.37 -31.54 -1.94
CA ALA A 423 -3.89 -32.13 -3.18
C ALA A 423 -4.02 -31.07 -4.29
N ALA A 424 -2.90 -30.44 -4.67
CA ALA A 424 -2.84 -29.59 -5.87
C ALA A 424 -1.41 -29.52 -6.43
N ALA A 425 -0.76 -30.67 -6.68
CA ALA A 425 0.45 -30.76 -7.50
C ALA A 425 0.81 -32.22 -7.80
N ALA A 426 0.07 -32.90 -8.68
CA ALA A 426 0.54 -34.12 -9.37
C ALA A 426 -0.48 -34.60 -10.42
N ARG A 427 -0.50 -33.98 -11.61
CA ARG A 427 -1.04 -34.59 -12.84
C ARG A 427 -0.27 -34.12 -14.07
N GLN A 428 0.87 -34.76 -14.32
CA GLN A 428 1.45 -35.00 -15.65
C GLN A 428 1.94 -36.45 -15.55
N GLY A 429 1.33 -37.44 -16.20
CA GLY A 429 1.20 -37.54 -17.64
C GLY A 429 2.38 -38.36 -18.18
N MET A 430 2.43 -39.64 -17.82
CA MET A 430 3.37 -40.61 -18.39
C MET A 430 3.04 -40.83 -19.87
N VAL A 431 4.03 -40.63 -20.75
CA VAL A 431 3.99 -41.07 -22.15
C VAL A 431 5.07 -42.15 -22.30
N PRO A 432 4.77 -43.35 -22.82
CA PRO A 432 5.80 -44.35 -23.04
C PRO A 432 6.56 -44.08 -24.35
N GLN A 433 7.87 -44.23 -24.22
CA GLN A 433 8.88 -44.17 -25.26
C GLN A 433 8.83 -45.46 -26.11
N VAL A 434 8.63 -45.34 -27.42
CA VAL A 434 8.89 -46.41 -28.39
C VAL A 434 9.90 -45.89 -29.41
N MET A 435 11.08 -46.51 -29.44
CA MET A 435 12.07 -46.36 -30.49
C MET A 435 11.70 -47.29 -31.67
N MET A 436 11.76 -46.80 -32.90
CA MET A 436 12.50 -47.39 -34.05
C MET A 436 12.37 -46.48 -35.28
N ASN A 437 13.47 -46.40 -36.03
CA ASN A 437 13.73 -45.72 -37.32
C ASN A 437 14.06 -46.84 -38.35
N PRO A 438 14.37 -46.63 -39.65
CA PRO A 438 13.91 -45.69 -40.71
C PRO A 438 13.35 -46.44 -41.96
N GLY A 439 12.85 -45.73 -42.99
CA GLY A 439 12.80 -46.30 -44.35
C GLY A 439 11.83 -45.70 -45.40
N LEU A 440 12.40 -44.89 -46.31
CA LEU A 440 12.18 -44.82 -47.77
C LEU A 440 10.78 -44.66 -48.44
N ALA A 441 10.65 -43.53 -49.13
CA ALA A 441 10.29 -43.34 -50.56
C ALA A 441 8.83 -43.35 -51.08
N SER A 442 8.60 -42.34 -51.94
CA SER A 442 7.72 -42.24 -53.14
C SER A 442 6.27 -41.74 -53.02
N HIS A 443 6.02 -40.62 -53.72
CA HIS A 443 4.76 -40.11 -54.31
C HIS A 443 4.31 -40.97 -55.53
N PRO A 444 3.18 -40.72 -56.25
CA PRO A 444 2.12 -39.69 -56.15
C PRO A 444 0.65 -40.21 -56.34
N HIS A 445 -0.30 -39.26 -56.36
CA HIS A 445 -1.55 -39.13 -57.15
C HIS A 445 -2.88 -38.92 -56.41
N ALA A 446 -3.62 -37.95 -56.95
CA ALA A 446 -4.86 -37.34 -56.50
C ALA A 446 -6.12 -38.17 -56.80
N HIS A 447 -7.22 -37.92 -56.06
CA HIS A 447 -8.53 -37.56 -56.65
C HIS A 447 -9.56 -37.14 -55.59
N LEU A 448 -10.49 -36.31 -56.05
CA LEU A 448 -11.63 -35.67 -55.38
C LEU A 448 -12.59 -36.62 -54.65
N HIS A 449 -13.24 -36.15 -53.57
CA HIS A 449 -14.70 -36.02 -53.48
C HIS A 449 -15.16 -35.30 -52.20
N HIS A 450 -16.03 -34.29 -52.36
CA HIS A 450 -16.95 -33.75 -51.34
C HIS A 450 -18.33 -34.41 -51.55
N PRO A 451 -19.15 -34.60 -50.50
CA PRO A 451 -20.21 -33.60 -50.21
C PRO A 451 -20.62 -33.43 -48.71
N HIS A 452 -20.86 -32.17 -48.33
CA HIS A 452 -22.06 -31.56 -47.67
C HIS A 452 -22.86 -32.21 -46.49
N PRO A 453 -23.67 -31.43 -45.71
CA PRO A 453 -23.34 -31.03 -44.34
C PRO A 453 -24.29 -31.57 -43.25
N HIS A 454 -23.82 -31.52 -41.99
CA HIS A 454 -24.58 -31.83 -40.77
C HIS A 454 -25.16 -30.58 -40.08
N HIS A 455 -26.27 -30.83 -39.38
CA HIS A 455 -27.18 -29.97 -38.61
C HIS A 455 -26.57 -28.94 -37.63
N PRO A 456 -27.32 -27.85 -37.31
CA PRO A 456 -26.99 -26.94 -36.21
C PRO A 456 -27.47 -27.47 -34.85
N PRO A 457 -26.74 -27.19 -33.75
CA PRO A 457 -27.17 -27.56 -32.40
C PRO A 457 -28.07 -26.50 -31.75
N THR A 458 -28.98 -27.03 -30.94
CA THR A 458 -30.01 -26.43 -30.11
C THR A 458 -29.49 -25.49 -29.00
N ARG A 459 -30.20 -24.38 -28.76
CA ARG A 459 -30.10 -23.52 -27.56
C ARG A 459 -30.60 -24.26 -26.31
N PRO A 460 -29.96 -24.10 -25.14
CA PRO A 460 -30.57 -24.49 -23.87
C PRO A 460 -31.36 -23.33 -23.23
N HIS A 461 -32.51 -23.71 -22.68
CA HIS A 461 -33.46 -22.92 -21.91
C HIS A 461 -32.86 -22.37 -20.61
N SER A 462 -33.21 -21.13 -20.26
CA SER A 462 -33.07 -20.58 -18.91
C SER A 462 -34.36 -20.84 -18.12
N PRO A 463 -34.31 -21.34 -16.87
CA PRO A 463 -35.49 -21.46 -16.04
C PRO A 463 -35.76 -20.16 -15.27
N HIS A 464 -37.00 -19.68 -15.42
CA HIS A 464 -37.67 -18.77 -14.51
C HIS A 464 -37.75 -19.37 -13.10
N HIS A 465 -37.45 -18.58 -12.07
CA HIS A 465 -38.05 -18.75 -10.75
C HIS A 465 -38.54 -17.41 -10.21
N HIS A 466 -39.85 -17.34 -10.05
CA HIS A 466 -40.56 -16.38 -9.22
C HIS A 466 -40.22 -16.62 -7.74
N ALA A 467 -39.98 -15.54 -7.00
CA ALA A 467 -40.32 -15.47 -5.58
C ALA A 467 -40.62 -14.00 -5.23
N HIS A 468 -41.90 -13.73 -4.98
CA HIS A 468 -42.39 -12.53 -4.31
C HIS A 468 -42.02 -12.60 -2.82
N ALA A 469 -41.51 -11.50 -2.27
CA ALA A 469 -41.65 -11.20 -0.86
C ALA A 469 -41.77 -9.69 -0.69
N HIS A 470 -43.00 -9.26 -0.41
CA HIS A 470 -43.33 -7.94 0.12
C HIS A 470 -42.74 -7.79 1.52
N LEU A 471 -42.05 -6.69 1.80
CA LEU A 471 -41.95 -6.10 3.13
C LEU A 471 -41.62 -4.62 2.99
N SER A 472 -42.67 -3.81 3.08
CA SER A 472 -42.66 -2.36 3.12
C SER A 472 -42.50 -1.89 4.58
N HIS A 473 -41.38 -1.26 4.90
CA HIS A 473 -41.26 -0.37 6.06
C HIS A 473 -40.69 0.97 5.61
N ALA A 474 -41.61 1.93 5.43
CA ALA A 474 -41.30 3.34 5.29
C ALA A 474 -41.05 3.92 6.69
N HIS A 475 -39.86 4.46 6.92
CA HIS A 475 -39.61 5.34 8.06
C HIS A 475 -39.81 6.79 7.62
N SER A 476 -40.79 7.41 8.27
CA SER A 476 -41.14 8.82 8.18
C SER A 476 -40.03 9.68 8.79
N TYR A 477 -39.47 10.60 8.01
CA TYR A 477 -38.64 11.68 8.53
C TYR A 477 -39.53 12.86 8.97
N PRO A 478 -39.28 13.49 10.13
CA PRO A 478 -40.00 14.69 10.54
C PRO A 478 -39.55 15.91 9.72
N VAL A 479 -40.54 16.61 9.18
CA VAL A 479 -40.43 17.91 8.50
C VAL A 479 -40.13 18.99 9.54
N LEU A 480 -39.02 19.72 9.37
CA LEU A 480 -38.71 20.93 10.14
C LEU A 480 -39.44 22.15 9.53
N PRO A 481 -39.90 23.11 10.34
CA PRO A 481 -40.57 24.32 9.87
C PRO A 481 -39.58 25.35 9.29
N PRO A 482 -40.03 26.23 8.38
CA PRO A 482 -39.18 27.25 7.75
C PRO A 482 -38.91 28.43 8.69
N THR A 483 -37.65 28.86 8.77
CA THR A 483 -37.24 30.12 9.39
C THR A 483 -37.39 31.29 8.40
N PRO A 484 -37.81 32.49 8.86
CA PRO A 484 -37.99 33.65 8.00
C PRO A 484 -36.66 34.35 7.71
N THR A 485 -36.47 34.75 6.46
CA THR A 485 -35.37 35.58 5.98
C THR A 485 -35.77 37.06 5.99
N THR A 486 -34.95 37.90 6.64
CA THR A 486 -34.93 39.36 6.44
C THR A 486 -33.54 39.78 5.98
N PRO A 487 -33.40 40.63 4.96
CA PRO A 487 -32.11 41.08 4.47
C PRO A 487 -31.68 42.38 5.17
N THR A 488 -30.49 42.37 5.79
CA THR A 488 -29.77 43.59 6.19
C THR A 488 -28.54 43.76 5.29
N THR A 489 -28.48 44.91 4.64
CA THR A 489 -27.36 45.46 3.86
C THR A 489 -26.09 45.63 4.72
N PRO A 490 -24.88 45.34 4.18
CA PRO A 490 -23.64 45.76 4.82
C PRO A 490 -22.98 46.95 4.11
N SER A 491 -22.51 47.90 4.93
CA SER A 491 -21.56 48.96 4.57
C SER A 491 -20.11 48.45 4.67
N PRO A 492 -19.12 49.10 4.02
CA PRO A 492 -17.83 48.51 3.70
C PRO A 492 -16.74 48.83 4.73
N GLY A 493 -15.84 47.87 4.94
CA GLY A 493 -14.50 48.13 5.46
C GLY A 493 -14.10 47.18 6.59
N GLU A 494 -13.34 46.14 6.27
CA GLU A 494 -12.11 45.77 6.98
C GLU A 494 -11.48 44.52 6.32
N TYR A 495 -10.20 44.65 5.98
CA TYR A 495 -9.36 43.59 5.40
C TYR A 495 -8.91 42.63 6.50
N VAL A 496 -9.33 41.37 6.44
CA VAL A 496 -8.66 40.26 7.14
C VAL A 496 -8.61 39.02 6.23
N THR A 497 -7.44 38.39 6.21
CA THR A 497 -6.97 37.29 5.37
C THR A 497 -7.83 36.03 5.42
N GLY A 498 -8.40 35.63 4.28
CA GLY A 498 -9.23 34.43 4.12
C GLY A 498 -8.45 33.21 3.62
N SER A 499 -8.55 32.12 4.39
CA SER A 499 -8.20 30.74 4.03
C SER A 499 -9.18 30.20 2.99
N TYR A 500 -8.68 29.69 1.86
CA TYR A 500 -9.50 29.11 0.80
C TYR A 500 -9.92 27.67 1.18
N HIS A 501 -11.18 27.53 1.58
CA HIS A 501 -11.89 26.25 1.60
C HIS A 501 -12.50 25.99 0.22
N ASN A 502 -12.02 24.96 -0.48
CA ASN A 502 -12.51 24.59 -1.81
C ASN A 502 -13.66 23.59 -1.65
N GLY A 503 -14.90 24.06 -1.86
CA GLY A 503 -16.11 23.24 -1.84
C GLY A 503 -16.28 22.47 -3.16
N TYR A 504 -16.39 21.15 -3.06
CA TYR A 504 -16.73 20.27 -4.18
C TYR A 504 -18.23 20.35 -4.47
N PHE A 505 -18.59 20.88 -5.65
CA PHE A 505 -19.93 20.70 -6.24
C PHE A 505 -19.99 19.34 -6.96
N GLY A 506 -20.85 18.45 -6.46
CA GLY A 506 -21.22 17.22 -7.14
C GLY A 506 -22.26 17.50 -8.22
N TYR A 507 -21.96 17.18 -9.47
CA TYR A 507 -22.94 17.20 -10.55
C TYR A 507 -23.62 15.84 -10.66
N GLN A 508 -24.95 15.84 -10.45
CA GLN A 508 -25.86 14.78 -10.86
C GLN A 508 -25.99 14.78 -12.39
N VAL A 509 -25.78 13.62 -13.01
CA VAL A 509 -26.02 13.40 -14.44
C VAL A 509 -27.49 13.00 -14.61
N ALA A 510 -28.28 13.83 -15.30
CA ALA A 510 -29.62 13.49 -15.75
C ALA A 510 -29.57 12.84 -17.15
N PRO A 511 -30.42 11.83 -17.45
CA PRO A 511 -30.42 11.18 -18.76
C PRO A 511 -31.30 11.96 -19.75
N LEU A 512 -30.74 12.30 -20.91
CA LEU A 512 -31.47 12.89 -22.03
C LEU A 512 -31.82 11.82 -23.06
N ALA A 513 -33.11 11.73 -23.38
CA ALA A 513 -33.70 10.82 -24.33
C ALA A 513 -33.73 11.40 -25.76
N SER A 514 -33.46 10.51 -26.72
CA SER A 514 -34.04 10.32 -28.06
C SER A 514 -34.18 11.46 -29.09
N HIS A 515 -33.71 11.11 -30.30
CA HIS A 515 -34.31 11.37 -31.63
C HIS A 515 -34.15 12.76 -32.29
N HIS A 516 -33.18 12.89 -33.19
CA HIS A 516 -33.43 13.29 -34.59
C HIS A 516 -32.25 12.95 -35.50
N GLN A 517 -32.47 12.04 -36.45
CA GLN A 517 -31.50 11.63 -37.47
C GLN A 517 -31.81 12.43 -38.75
N HIS A 518 -30.99 13.42 -39.09
CA HIS A 518 -31.06 14.10 -40.38
C HIS A 518 -29.94 13.59 -41.29
N GLN A 519 -30.30 12.82 -42.31
CA GLN A 519 -29.41 12.40 -43.38
C GLN A 519 -29.14 13.60 -44.31
N MET A 520 -27.88 14.05 -44.37
CA MET A 520 -27.40 14.89 -45.47
C MET A 520 -26.58 14.03 -46.42
N LYS A 521 -27.18 13.75 -47.60
CA LYS A 521 -26.52 13.17 -48.77
C LYS A 521 -25.49 14.18 -49.31
N MET A 522 -24.20 13.91 -49.12
CA MET A 522 -23.13 14.58 -49.85
C MET A 522 -22.76 13.74 -51.08
N LYS A 523 -22.89 14.37 -52.25
CA LYS A 523 -22.67 13.82 -53.59
C LYS A 523 -21.17 13.98 -53.90
N LEU A 524 -20.45 12.86 -54.05
CA LEU A 524 -19.06 12.83 -54.49
C LEU A 524 -18.97 13.09 -56.01
N GLN A 525 -18.09 14.01 -56.40
CA GLN A 525 -17.51 14.09 -57.75
C GLN A 525 -15.98 14.20 -57.63
N PRO A 526 -15.20 13.54 -58.50
CA PRO A 526 -13.75 13.49 -58.40
C PRO A 526 -13.07 14.59 -59.24
N PRO A 527 -11.85 15.01 -58.89
CA PRO A 527 -10.94 15.59 -59.85
C PRO A 527 -9.76 14.67 -60.15
N THR A 528 -9.69 14.34 -61.44
CA THR A 528 -8.53 14.21 -62.34
C THR A 528 -7.09 14.31 -61.78
N SER A 529 -6.30 13.34 -62.21
CA SER A 529 -4.84 13.23 -62.32
C SER A 529 -4.12 14.50 -62.79
N THR A 530 -2.85 14.72 -62.37
CA THR A 530 -1.62 14.72 -63.21
C THR A 530 -0.35 15.00 -62.35
N THR A 531 0.76 14.37 -62.75
CA THR A 531 2.17 14.83 -62.63
C THR A 531 3.05 14.25 -61.52
N THR A 532 3.72 13.17 -61.91
CA THR A 532 5.02 12.64 -61.50
C THR A 532 6.12 13.71 -61.39
N MET A 533 6.87 13.72 -60.28
CA MET A 533 8.31 14.01 -60.29
C MET A 533 9.04 13.15 -59.27
N MET A 534 10.12 12.52 -59.74
CA MET A 534 10.99 11.63 -58.99
C MET A 534 11.94 12.39 -58.05
N ALA A 535 12.19 11.86 -56.86
CA ALA A 535 13.43 12.08 -56.13
C ALA A 535 13.83 10.81 -55.36
N LYS A 536 15.04 10.32 -55.66
CA LYS A 536 15.72 9.19 -55.04
C LYS A 536 16.31 9.59 -53.67
N GLY A 537 16.23 8.72 -52.68
CA GLY A 537 16.96 8.83 -51.41
C GLY A 537 16.66 7.66 -50.45
N PRO A 538 17.59 7.22 -49.59
CA PRO A 538 17.85 5.80 -49.36
C PRO A 538 17.02 5.12 -48.25
N ARG A 539 16.85 3.81 -48.41
CA ARG A 539 16.14 2.87 -47.53
C ARG A 539 16.89 2.66 -46.20
N PRO A 540 16.20 2.59 -45.05
CA PRO A 540 16.71 1.90 -43.88
C PRO A 540 16.27 0.43 -43.88
N VAL A 541 17.22 -0.42 -43.54
CA VAL A 541 17.13 -1.87 -43.44
C VAL A 541 16.23 -2.26 -42.27
N SER A 542 15.23 -3.09 -42.53
CA SER A 542 14.38 -3.73 -41.53
C SER A 542 15.19 -4.73 -40.71
N SER A 543 15.24 -4.55 -39.40
CA SER A 543 15.68 -5.59 -38.47
C SER A 543 14.57 -5.85 -37.45
N VAL A 544 13.94 -7.01 -37.61
CA VAL A 544 12.95 -7.58 -36.72
C VAL A 544 13.71 -8.25 -35.58
N TYR A 545 13.55 -7.79 -34.34
CA TYR A 545 13.95 -8.56 -33.17
C TYR A 545 12.82 -8.60 -32.13
N ASN A 546 12.35 -9.82 -31.90
CA ASN A 546 11.55 -10.23 -30.76
C ASN A 546 12.36 -10.06 -29.47
N LEU A 547 11.73 -9.49 -28.43
CA LEU A 547 12.26 -9.48 -27.06
C LEU A 547 11.21 -10.08 -26.14
N ALA A 548 11.34 -11.39 -25.91
CA ALA A 548 10.76 -12.11 -24.80
C ALA A 548 11.93 -12.66 -23.96
N SER A 549 11.80 -12.51 -22.64
CA SER A 549 12.47 -13.27 -21.57
C SER A 549 13.99 -13.41 -21.61
N GLU A 550 14.68 -12.84 -20.61
CA GLU A 550 15.72 -13.58 -19.89
C GLU A 550 16.10 -12.91 -18.56
N PHE A 551 15.66 -13.53 -17.46
CA PHE A 551 16.33 -13.48 -16.16
C PHE A 551 16.65 -14.95 -15.82
N GLY A 552 17.92 -15.33 -15.90
CA GLY A 552 18.31 -16.70 -15.61
C GLY A 552 19.80 -16.99 -15.71
N LYS A 553 20.40 -17.24 -14.54
CA LYS A 553 21.46 -18.22 -14.29
C LYS A 553 22.87 -17.92 -14.85
N MET A 554 23.75 -17.46 -13.97
CA MET A 554 25.14 -17.94 -13.98
C MET A 554 25.24 -19.13 -13.04
N ASN A 555 25.63 -20.27 -13.59
CA ASN A 555 26.04 -21.45 -12.82
C ASN A 555 27.32 -22.00 -13.48
N GLY A 556 28.37 -22.13 -12.67
CA GLY A 556 29.23 -23.32 -12.69
C GLY A 556 30.57 -23.26 -13.42
N GLY A 557 31.57 -23.79 -12.70
CA GLY A 557 32.77 -24.44 -13.23
C GLY A 557 34.06 -23.79 -12.72
N GLY A 558 34.98 -24.45 -12.01
CA GLY A 558 35.13 -25.86 -11.66
C GLY A 558 36.62 -26.16 -11.37
N GLY A 559 36.88 -27.16 -10.53
CA GLY A 559 38.19 -27.84 -10.35
C GLY A 559 39.20 -27.06 -9.51
N GLY A 560 39.97 -27.62 -8.58
CA GLY A 560 40.39 -28.99 -8.32
C GLY A 560 41.88 -28.95 -7.92
N GLY A 561 42.32 -29.82 -7.01
CA GLY A 561 43.75 -30.11 -6.80
C GLY A 561 44.35 -29.56 -5.50
N GLY A 562 44.87 -30.46 -4.66
CA GLY A 562 45.53 -30.16 -3.39
C GLY A 562 47.02 -29.79 -3.51
N GLY A 563 47.66 -29.65 -2.35
CA GLY A 563 49.11 -29.54 -2.24
C GLY A 563 49.55 -28.66 -1.08
N SER A 564 50.09 -29.29 -0.03
CA SER A 564 50.91 -28.68 1.03
C SER A 564 52.05 -27.83 0.46
N MET A 565 52.37 -26.70 1.10
CA MET A 565 53.73 -26.35 1.58
C MET A 565 53.73 -25.03 2.36
N ALA A 566 54.55 -25.03 3.40
CA ALA A 566 54.83 -23.91 4.30
C ALA A 566 55.67 -22.80 3.64
N ARG A 567 55.48 -21.54 4.06
CA ARG A 567 56.50 -20.73 4.74
C ARG A 567 55.97 -19.34 5.12
N ALA A 568 56.52 -18.87 6.24
CA ALA A 568 56.27 -17.61 6.92
C ALA A 568 56.79 -16.37 6.15
N VAL A 569 56.40 -15.17 6.60
CA VAL A 569 57.26 -14.18 7.30
C VAL A 569 56.61 -12.78 7.31
N SER A 570 56.50 -12.21 8.52
CA SER A 570 56.44 -10.78 8.92
C SER A 570 55.23 -9.92 8.50
N GLY A 571 54.67 -9.03 9.34
CA GLY A 571 55.14 -8.39 10.58
C GLY A 571 54.01 -7.58 11.26
N PRO A 572 54.30 -6.77 12.30
CA PRO A 572 53.51 -6.78 13.54
C PRO A 572 52.59 -5.55 13.76
N VAL A 573 51.57 -5.79 14.59
CA VAL A 573 50.68 -4.80 15.20
C VAL A 573 51.21 -4.47 16.61
N ALA A 574 51.39 -3.19 16.90
CA ALA A 574 51.74 -2.69 18.23
C ALA A 574 50.54 -1.98 18.88
N LEU A 575 50.22 -2.45 20.08
CA LEU A 575 49.46 -1.77 21.14
C LEU A 575 50.20 -0.52 21.64
N VAL A 576 49.45 0.48 22.13
CA VAL A 576 49.62 1.32 23.35
C VAL A 576 48.46 2.35 23.28
N GLY A 577 47.65 2.69 24.29
CA GLY A 577 47.76 2.54 25.74
C GLY A 577 47.78 3.91 26.42
N GLY A 578 46.61 4.42 26.82
CA GLY A 578 46.41 5.25 28.03
C GLY A 578 46.66 6.77 27.97
N GLY A 579 45.76 7.53 28.63
CA GLY A 579 46.20 8.64 29.49
C GLY A 579 45.43 9.97 29.45
N LYS A 580 44.57 10.12 30.47
CA LYS A 580 44.35 11.32 31.30
C LYS A 580 43.43 12.48 30.87
N GLU A 581 42.59 12.79 31.85
CA GLU A 581 41.69 13.92 32.05
C GLU A 581 42.40 15.28 32.06
N GLY A 582 41.68 16.31 31.60
CA GLY A 582 42.04 17.72 31.73
C GLY A 582 40.78 18.58 31.68
N ASN A 583 40.44 19.14 32.83
CA ASN A 583 39.35 20.09 33.08
C ASN A 583 39.70 21.46 32.47
N GLY A 584 38.73 22.18 31.88
CA GLY A 584 38.98 23.51 31.33
C GLY A 584 37.72 24.24 30.88
N ASN A 585 37.21 25.11 31.77
CA ASN A 585 36.31 26.21 31.46
C ASN A 585 36.89 27.13 30.37
N GLY A 586 36.04 27.70 29.53
CA GLY A 586 36.35 29.02 28.98
C GLY A 586 35.64 29.43 27.68
N VAL A 587 34.67 30.33 27.86
CA VAL A 587 34.51 31.61 27.14
C VAL A 587 34.09 31.57 25.65
N ASP A 588 32.88 32.11 25.40
CA ASP A 588 32.38 32.58 24.11
C ASP A 588 33.28 33.67 23.49
N PRO A 589 33.37 33.75 22.15
CA PRO A 589 33.59 35.02 21.48
C PRO A 589 32.33 35.51 20.78
N VAL A 590 31.93 36.71 21.19
CA VAL A 590 31.16 37.70 20.44
C VAL A 590 32.01 38.24 19.29
N GLY A 591 31.36 38.61 18.19
CA GLY A 591 31.90 39.44 17.10
C GLY A 591 32.18 38.63 15.82
N GLU A 592 31.97 39.14 14.62
CA GLU A 592 31.62 40.49 14.19
C GLU A 592 31.25 40.39 12.69
N GLU A 593 30.52 41.38 12.21
CA GLU A 593 30.15 41.62 10.82
C GLU A 593 31.34 41.56 9.86
N VAL A 594 31.14 40.98 8.67
CA VAL A 594 31.77 41.47 7.43
C VAL A 594 30.79 41.29 6.28
N GLU A 595 30.25 42.42 5.80
CA GLU A 595 29.78 42.61 4.42
C GLU A 595 30.90 42.26 3.42
N SER A 596 30.60 41.54 2.34
CA SER A 596 30.80 42.05 0.96
C SER A 596 30.60 40.98 -0.13
N ALA A 597 30.05 41.49 -1.24
CA ALA A 597 29.99 40.99 -2.62
C ALA A 597 28.98 39.90 -2.97
#